data_AF-A0A4U9W244-F1
#
_entry.id   AF-A0A4U9W244-F1
#
_cell.length_a   1.000
_cell.length_b   1.000
_cell.length_c   1.000
_cell.angle_alpha   90.00
_cell.angle_beta   90.00
_cell.angle_gamma   90.00
#
_symmetry.space_group_name_H-M   'P 1'
#
loop_
_entity.id
_entity.type
_entity.pdbx_description
1 polymer ?
#
loop_
_entity_poly.entity_id
_entity_poly.type
_entity_poly.pdbx_seq_one_letter_code
_entity_poly.pdbx_strand_id
1 'polypeptide(L)' 'MTQAFITQLKNIVGNAQVLTGERSTERYRKGFRSGGGKALAVVFLPVCCNCGRSCKPASPPIRL' A
#
# COMPACT_ATOMS: atom_id res chain seq x y z
N MET A 1 -4.42 -17.39 9.28
CA MET A 1 -3.77 -16.42 10.20
C MET A 1 -3.56 -15.04 9.59
N THR A 2 -3.27 -14.92 8.29
CA THR A 2 -3.00 -13.63 7.61
C THR A 2 -4.21 -12.69 7.52
N GLN A 3 -5.42 -13.25 7.48
CA GLN A 3 -6.62 -12.45 7.21
C GLN A 3 -7.05 -11.54 8.38
N ALA A 4 -6.76 -11.94 9.63
CA ALA A 4 -7.01 -11.11 10.80
C ALA A 4 -6.13 -9.85 10.81
N PHE A 5 -4.85 -10.00 10.43
CA PHE A 5 -3.90 -8.90 10.34
C PHE A 5 -4.28 -7.90 9.24
N ILE A 6 -4.71 -8.38 8.07
CA ILE A 6 -5.20 -7.54 6.99
C ILE A 6 -6.46 -6.77 7.42
N THR A 7 -7.38 -7.42 8.14
CA THR A 7 -8.58 -6.76 8.67
C THR A 7 -8.24 -5.68 9.69
N GLN A 8 -7.28 -5.92 10.58
CA GLN A 8 -6.79 -4.89 11.51
C GLN A 8 -6.19 -3.69 10.77
N LEU A 9 -5.38 -3.93 9.74
CA LEU A 9 -4.83 -2.86 8.90
C LEU A 9 -5.95 -2.06 8.22
N LYS A 10 -6.94 -2.74 7.64
CA LYS A 10 -8.12 -2.09 7.03
C LYS A 10 -8.90 -1.23 8.01
N ASN A 11 -8.95 -1.61 9.29
CA ASN A 11 -9.63 -0.82 10.31
C ASN A 11 -8.85 0.44 10.71
N ILE A 12 -7.51 0.40 10.66
CA ILE A 12 -6.65 1.54 11.03
C ILE A 12 -6.57 2.57 9.90
N VAL A 13 -6.26 2.14 8.67
CA VAL A 13 -6.07 3.04 7.52
C VAL A 13 -7.32 3.20 6.63
N GLY A 14 -8.28 2.27 6.74
CA GLY A 14 -9.45 2.22 5.87
C GLY A 14 -9.28 1.24 4.71
N ASN A 15 -10.40 0.63 4.29
CA ASN A 15 -10.40 -0.44 3.28
C ASN A 15 -9.91 0.03 1.89
N ALA A 16 -10.10 1.30 1.54
CA ALA A 16 -9.63 1.86 0.26
C ALA A 16 -8.09 1.98 0.19
N GLN A 17 -7.41 1.97 1.34
CA GLN A 17 -5.97 2.16 1.44
C GLN A 17 -5.19 0.84 1.54
N VAL A 18 -5.89 -0.30 1.60
CA VAL A 18 -5.28 -1.64 1.67
C VAL A 18 -5.57 -2.40 0.38
N LEU A 19 -4.54 -2.57 -0.45
CA LEU A 19 -4.63 -3.38 -1.66
C LEU A 19 -4.24 -4.83 -1.34
N THR A 20 -5.21 -5.72 -1.53
CA THR A 20 -5.05 -7.17 -1.36
C THR A 20 -5.41 -7.82 -2.68
N GLY A 21 -4.44 -8.44 -3.35
CA GLY A 21 -4.66 -9.12 -4.63
C GLY A 21 -3.47 -9.01 -5.57
N GLU A 22 -3.28 -10.03 -6.40
CA GLU A 22 -2.13 -10.15 -7.29
C GLU A 22 -2.06 -9.01 -8.31
N ARG A 23 -3.19 -8.72 -8.97
CA ARG A 23 -3.31 -7.68 -10.00
C ARG A 23 -3.19 -6.25 -9.45
N SER A 24 -3.83 -6.00 -8.30
CA SER A 24 -3.81 -4.67 -7.68
C SER A 24 -2.44 -4.31 -7.08
N THR A 25 -1.66 -5.32 -6.66
CA THR A 25 -0.33 -5.13 -6.09
C THR A 25 0.80 -5.29 -7.12
N GLU A 26 0.51 -5.75 -8.33
CA GLU A 26 1.49 -6.04 -9.40
C GLU A 26 2.44 -4.86 -9.68
N ARG A 27 1.90 -3.65 -9.89
CA ARG A 27 2.70 -2.43 -10.10
C ARG A 27 3.64 -2.14 -8.92
N TYR A 28 3.22 -2.50 -7.72
CA TYR A 28 3.96 -2.29 -6.48
C TYR A 28 4.84 -3.49 -6.11
N ARG A 29 4.79 -4.60 -6.84
CA ARG A 29 5.72 -5.73 -6.65
C ARG A 29 6.97 -5.60 -7.51
N LYS A 30 6.90 -4.77 -8.56
CA LYS A 30 8.03 -4.44 -9.45
C LYS A 30 8.74 -3.17 -8.99
N GLY A 31 10.06 -3.22 -8.88
CA GLY A 31 10.93 -2.09 -8.63
C GLY A 31 11.13 -1.24 -9.89
N PHE A 32 11.48 0.03 -9.70
CA PHE A 32 11.62 1.01 -10.80
C PHE A 32 12.80 0.70 -11.73
N ARG A 33 13.90 0.12 -11.21
CA ARG A 33 15.11 -0.18 -12.01
C ARG A 33 15.42 -1.66 -12.16
N SER A 34 15.27 -2.46 -11.10
CA SER A 34 15.30 -3.92 -11.10
C SER A 34 14.94 -4.38 -9.69
N GLY A 35 14.23 -5.50 -9.55
CA GLY A 35 13.79 -6.05 -8.27
C GLY A 35 12.30 -6.37 -8.28
N GLY A 36 11.96 -7.65 -8.16
CA GLY A 36 10.60 -8.14 -7.98
C GLY A 36 10.51 -8.85 -6.64
N GLY A 37 9.40 -8.67 -5.90
CA GLY A 37 9.18 -9.35 -4.63
C GLY A 37 7.71 -9.70 -4.44
N LYS A 38 7.43 -10.85 -3.83
CA LYS A 38 6.06 -11.23 -3.46
C LYS A 38 5.65 -10.40 -2.25
N ALA A 39 4.58 -9.62 -2.41
CA ALA A 39 3.96 -8.88 -1.32
C ALA A 39 2.55 -9.43 -1.07
N LEU A 40 2.24 -9.74 0.18
CA LEU A 40 0.95 -10.21 0.66
C LEU A 40 -0.11 -9.09 0.62
N ALA A 41 0.28 -7.86 0.97
CA ALA A 41 -0.57 -6.69 0.87
C ALA A 41 0.24 -5.40 0.65
N VAL A 42 -0.39 -4.41 0.03
CA VAL A 42 0.19 -3.07 -0.15
C VAL A 42 -0.67 -2.07 0.58
N VAL A 43 -0.08 -1.32 1.52
CA VAL A 43 -0.79 -0.39 2.40
C VAL A 43 -0.34 1.04 2.11
N PHE A 44 -1.31 1.92 1.89
CA PHE A 44 -1.10 3.36 1.81
C PHE A 44 -1.40 3.98 3.17
N LEU A 45 -0.45 4.70 3.73
CA LEU A 45 -0.72 5.49 4.93
C LEU A 45 -1.30 6.84 4.51
N PRO A 46 -2.35 7.33 5.19
CA PRO A 46 -2.83 8.69 5.01
C PRO A 46 -1.82 9.62 5.66
N VAL A 47 -0.83 10.07 4.88
CA VAL A 47 0.06 11.14 5.31
C VAL A 47 -0.60 12.47 4.95
N CYS A 48 -0.75 13.34 5.94
CA CYS A 48 -1.30 14.67 5.75
C CYS A 48 -0.27 15.49 4.98
N CYS A 49 -0.46 15.64 3.67
CA CYS A 49 0.31 16.60 2.91
C CYS A 49 -0.40 17.96 3.02
N ASN A 50 0.12 18.85 3.87
CA ASN A 50 -0.26 20.26 3.89
C ASN A 50 0.31 21.03 2.67
N CYS A 51 0.23 20.45 1.48
CA CYS A 51 0.75 21.08 0.26
C CYS A 51 -0.41 21.21 -0.72
N GLY A 52 -1.05 22.38 -0.73
CA GLY A 52 -2.20 22.65 -1.57
C GLY A 52 -1.93 22.30 -3.04
N ARG A 53 -2.71 21.34 -3.56
CA ARG A 53 -3.03 21.07 -4.98
C ARG A 53 -2.33 19.94 -5.74
N SER A 54 -1.37 19.17 -5.21
CA SER A 54 -0.89 17.98 -5.96
C SER A 54 -0.13 16.95 -5.11
N CYS A 55 -0.75 16.43 -4.05
CA CYS A 55 -0.09 15.47 -3.18
C CYS A 55 -0.21 14.05 -3.73
N LYS A 56 0.79 13.63 -4.50
CA LYS A 56 1.12 12.21 -4.53
C LYS A 56 1.68 11.84 -3.15
N PRO A 57 1.33 10.68 -2.58
CA PRO A 57 1.92 10.24 -1.32
C PRO A 57 3.44 10.30 -1.44
N ALA A 58 4.07 11.12 -0.59
CA ALA A 58 5.52 11.32 -0.60
C ALA A 58 6.27 10.03 -0.19
N SER A 59 5.58 9.14 0.53
CA SER A 59 6.10 7.87 0.99
C SER A 59 5.74 6.74 0.02
N PRO A 60 6.69 5.85 -0.34
CA PRO A 60 6.36 4.64 -1.06
C PRO A 60 5.41 3.77 -0.21
N PRO A 61 4.42 3.10 -0.82
CA PRO A 61 3.50 2.26 -0.05
C PRO A 61 4.26 1.08 0.57
N ILE A 62 3.83 0.70 1.77
CA ILE A 62 4.46 -0.39 2.51
C ILE A 62 4.06 -1.71 1.85
N ARG A 63 5.07 -2.52 1.50
CA ARG A 63 4.91 -3.87 0.94
C ARG A 63 5.10 -4.86 2.08
N LEU A 64 4.03 -5.55 2.46
CA LEU A 64 4.01 -6.58 3.51
C LEU A 64 4.17 -7.97 2.89
#